data_AF-A0A524PLL4-F1
#
_entry.id   AF-A0A524PLL4-F1
#
_cell.length_a   1.000
_cell.length_b   1.000
_cell.length_c   1.000
_cell.angle_alpha   90.00
_cell.angle_beta   90.00
_cell.angle_gamma   90.00
#
_symmetry.space_group_name_H-M   'P 1'
#
loop_
_entity.id
_entity.type
_entity.pdbx_description
1 polymer ?
#
loop_
_entity_poly.entity_id
_entity_poly.type
_entity_poly.pdbx_seq_one_letter_code
_entity_poly.pdbx_strand_id
1 'polypeptide(L)'
;MGRRDRLTETTLFCSNHPNRETTLRCNRCEKPICVHCAVQTPIGYRCRECVSGQQKVFDGSIPIDFPIAAIVSMIGVGAATAVLAFLGFWGLFVAPVVGGGLAEIVRWAVRRRRSRRLPLIAILGGTAGVILYLMITVLPYALYFFFSGNPGVIGLGSVLLKFAWPLGYGALILSTMYYRLKGLRF
;
A
#
# COMPACT_ATOMS: atom_id res chain seq x y z
N MET A 1 53.27 43.10 18.52
CA MET A 1 53.00 41.83 19.25
C MET A 1 51.49 41.72 19.36
N GLY A 2 50.74 40.75 18.87
CA GLY A 2 50.88 39.42 18.26
C GLY A 2 49.43 38.93 18.31
N ARG A 3 48.79 38.41 17.27
CA ARG A 3 49.07 37.18 16.57
C ARG A 3 47.98 37.15 15.50
N ARG A 4 48.35 37.32 14.23
CA ARG A 4 47.46 36.97 13.12
C ARG A 4 47.35 35.45 13.16
N ASP A 5 46.35 34.95 13.87
CA ASP A 5 45.97 33.56 13.77
C ASP A 5 45.54 33.34 12.32
N ARG A 6 46.47 32.76 11.57
CA ARG A 6 46.23 31.95 10.40
C ARG A 6 45.17 30.91 10.79
N LEU A 7 43.91 31.29 10.73
CA LEU A 7 42.88 30.35 10.34
C LEU A 7 43.33 29.91 8.95
N THR A 8 43.94 28.74 8.87
CA THR A 8 43.99 27.96 7.65
C THR A 8 42.56 27.91 7.13
N GLU A 9 42.24 28.84 6.24
CA GLU A 9 41.02 28.86 5.45
C GLU A 9 41.21 27.72 4.45
N THR A 10 41.13 26.48 4.96
CA THR A 10 40.95 25.31 4.11
C THR A 10 39.59 25.53 3.50
N THR A 11 39.56 26.20 2.35
CA THR A 11 38.35 26.39 1.56
C THR A 11 37.82 25.00 1.25
N LEU A 12 36.78 24.60 1.95
CA LEU A 12 36.21 23.27 1.80
C LEU A 12 35.28 23.32 0.61
N PHE A 13 35.58 22.52 -0.39
CA PHE A 13 34.71 22.39 -1.54
C PHE A 13 33.59 21.39 -1.26
N CYS A 14 32.42 21.64 -1.83
CA CYS A 14 31.32 20.69 -1.73
C CYS A 14 31.73 19.36 -2.35
N SER A 15 31.53 18.25 -1.64
CA SER A 15 31.90 16.94 -2.20
C SER A 15 31.17 16.57 -3.49
N ASN A 16 30.01 17.18 -3.76
CA ASN A 16 29.25 16.97 -5.00
C ASN A 16 29.53 18.07 -6.06
N HIS A 17 30.12 19.19 -5.64
CA HIS A 17 30.43 20.33 -6.50
C HIS A 17 31.82 20.85 -6.14
N PRO A 18 32.90 20.32 -6.76
CA PRO A 18 34.27 20.70 -6.44
C PRO A 18 34.59 22.15 -6.77
N ASN A 19 33.73 22.83 -7.53
CA ASN A 19 33.91 24.24 -7.92
C ASN A 19 33.18 25.23 -6.99
N ARG A 20 32.59 24.76 -5.88
CA ARG A 20 31.88 25.61 -4.91
C ARG A 20 32.50 25.49 -3.53
N GLU A 21 32.98 26.62 -3.04
CA GLU A 21 33.44 26.78 -1.66
C GLU A 21 32.26 26.74 -0.70
N THR A 22 32.45 26.09 0.44
CA THR A 22 31.40 25.89 1.44
C THR A 22 31.99 25.94 2.85
N THR A 23 31.25 26.54 3.77
CA THR A 23 31.51 26.45 5.22
C THR A 23 30.54 25.50 5.93
N LEU A 24 29.54 24.98 5.21
CA LEU A 24 28.47 24.13 5.74
C LEU A 24 28.88 22.66 5.75
N ARG A 25 28.53 21.96 6.83
CA ARG A 25 28.77 20.53 7.01
C ARG A 25 27.49 19.81 7.40
N CYS A 26 27.33 18.57 6.95
CA CYS A 26 26.21 17.73 7.34
C CYS A 26 26.30 17.38 8.84
N ASN A 27 25.21 17.56 9.59
CA ASN A 27 25.19 17.23 11.03
C ASN A 27 25.34 15.73 11.37
N ARG A 28 25.28 14.84 10.37
CA ARG A 28 25.34 13.38 10.56
C ARG A 28 26.63 12.75 10.08
N CYS A 29 27.13 13.17 8.93
CA CYS A 29 28.31 12.59 8.29
C CYS A 29 29.46 13.60 8.13
N GLU A 30 29.27 14.83 8.62
CA GLU A 30 30.27 15.92 8.64
C GLU A 30 30.85 16.33 7.27
N LYS A 31 30.30 15.75 6.20
CA LYS A 31 30.64 16.00 4.79
C LYS A 31 30.38 17.47 4.44
N PRO A 32 31.32 18.16 3.77
CA PRO A 32 31.13 19.53 3.32
C PRO A 32 30.06 19.59 2.22
N ILE A 33 29.06 20.45 2.41
CA ILE A 33 27.88 20.58 1.54
C ILE A 33 27.68 22.05 1.17
N CYS A 34 27.30 22.33 -0.07
CA CYS A 34 26.87 23.68 -0.45
C CYS A 34 25.39 23.90 -0.08
N VAL A 35 24.96 25.17 -0.07
CA VAL A 35 23.56 25.56 0.19
C VAL A 35 22.56 24.84 -0.72
N HIS A 36 22.95 24.51 -1.95
CA HIS A 36 22.11 23.78 -2.91
C HIS A 36 21.98 22.27 -2.60
N CYS A 37 22.99 21.68 -1.96
CA CYS A 37 23.00 20.27 -1.55
C CYS A 37 22.44 20.07 -0.14
N ALA A 38 22.28 21.14 0.63
CA ALA A 38 21.75 21.11 1.99
C ALA A 38 20.23 20.91 1.99
N VAL A 39 19.76 19.92 2.76
CA VAL A 39 18.35 19.70 3.05
C VAL A 39 18.10 20.19 4.46
N GLN A 40 17.15 21.11 4.63
CA GLN A 40 16.77 21.61 5.94
C GLN A 40 15.98 20.53 6.69
N THR A 41 16.44 20.21 7.89
CA THR A 41 15.78 19.29 8.82
C THR A 41 15.52 20.03 10.14
N PRO A 42 14.64 19.53 11.03
CA PRO A 42 14.29 20.23 12.27
C PRO A 42 15.49 20.51 13.19
N ILE A 43 16.59 19.76 13.00
CA ILE A 43 17.81 19.78 13.81
C ILE A 43 19.00 20.40 13.04
N GLY A 44 18.74 21.08 11.92
CA GLY A 44 19.76 21.72 11.08
C GLY A 44 19.87 21.14 9.66
N TYR A 45 21.05 21.26 9.05
CA TYR A 45 21.27 20.87 7.65
C TYR A 45 21.81 19.43 7.51
N ARG A 46 21.21 18.67 6.59
CA ARG A 46 21.66 17.31 6.20
C ARG A 46 21.98 17.22 4.72
N CYS A 47 22.92 16.36 4.36
CA CYS A 47 23.20 16.04 2.96
C CYS A 47 22.11 15.11 2.39
N ARG A 48 21.90 15.17 1.06
CA ARG A 48 20.91 14.34 0.35
C ARG A 48 21.15 12.84 0.53
N GLU A 49 22.41 12.41 0.63
CA GLU A 49 22.78 10.99 0.88
C GLU A 49 22.31 10.52 2.26
N CYS A 50 22.45 11.35 3.29
CA CYS A 50 21.98 11.00 4.64
C CYS A 50 20.45 10.98 4.72
N VAL A 51 19.77 11.89 4.01
CA VAL A 51 18.30 11.93 3.95
C VAL A 51 17.76 10.73 3.16
N SER A 52 18.35 10.41 2.00
CA SER A 52 17.96 9.25 1.21
C SER A 52 18.29 7.92 1.90
N GLY A 53 19.40 7.85 2.64
CA GLY A 53 19.74 6.72 3.49
C GLY A 53 18.73 6.51 4.63
N GLN A 54 18.20 7.58 5.24
CA GLN A 54 17.11 7.47 6.21
C GLN A 54 15.80 7.01 5.56
N GLN A 55 15.47 7.52 4.37
CA GLN A 55 14.29 7.06 3.62
C GLN A 55 14.37 5.55 3.32
N LYS A 56 15.54 5.03 2.96
CA LYS A 56 15.74 3.59 2.74
C LYS A 56 15.56 2.72 3.98
N VAL A 57 15.84 3.24 5.18
CA VAL A 57 15.59 2.54 6.45
C VAL A 57 14.09 2.54 6.80
N PHE A 58 13.34 3.57 6.40
CA PHE A 58 11.86 3.58 6.51
C PHE A 58 11.15 2.79 5.40
N ASP A 59 11.82 2.59 4.26
CA ASP A 59 11.41 1.63 3.21
C ASP A 59 11.90 0.20 3.48
N GLY A 60 12.49 -0.05 4.66
CA GLY A 60 12.77 -1.37 5.19
C GLY A 60 11.47 -2.11 5.49
N SER A 61 10.81 -2.57 4.43
CA SER A 61 9.79 -3.61 4.47
C SER A 61 10.34 -4.76 5.30
N ILE A 62 9.77 -5.02 6.47
CA ILE A 62 9.89 -6.35 7.05
C ILE A 62 9.14 -7.25 6.07
N PRO A 63 9.80 -8.17 5.35
CA PRO A 63 9.17 -9.00 4.31
C PRO A 63 8.09 -9.95 4.85
N ILE A 64 7.88 -9.99 6.17
CA ILE A 64 6.89 -10.80 6.88
C ILE A 64 5.52 -10.09 6.99
N ASP A 65 5.45 -8.75 7.01
CA ASP A 65 4.17 -8.03 7.11
C ASP A 65 3.37 -8.10 5.78
N PHE A 66 4.07 -8.27 4.66
CA PHE A 66 3.50 -8.40 3.31
C PHE A 66 2.66 -9.66 3.11
N PRO A 67 3.16 -10.89 3.39
CA PRO A 67 2.39 -12.11 3.24
C PRO A 67 1.21 -12.16 4.22
N ILE A 68 1.38 -11.65 5.46
CA ILE A 68 0.28 -11.60 6.44
C ILE A 68 -0.86 -10.70 5.93
N ALA A 69 -0.55 -9.49 5.46
CA ALA A 69 -1.56 -8.59 4.90
C ALA A 69 -2.27 -9.21 3.68
N ALA A 70 -1.52 -9.88 2.81
CA ALA A 70 -2.08 -10.55 1.63
C ALA A 70 -3.01 -11.71 2.02
N ILE A 71 -2.58 -12.59 2.92
CA ILE A 71 -3.35 -13.76 3.37
C ILE A 71 -4.63 -13.32 4.10
N VAL A 72 -4.52 -12.38 5.04
CA VAL A 72 -5.68 -11.88 5.80
C VAL A 72 -6.67 -11.18 4.88
N SER A 73 -6.20 -10.38 3.91
CA SER A 73 -7.09 -9.71 2.96
C SER A 73 -7.73 -10.71 1.99
N MET A 74 -6.99 -11.72 1.53
CA MET A 74 -7.50 -12.76 0.65
C MET A 74 -8.59 -13.59 1.31
N ILE A 75 -8.34 -14.09 2.53
CA ILE A 75 -9.31 -14.89 3.28
C ILE A 75 -10.49 -14.02 3.73
N GLY A 76 -10.22 -12.83 4.28
CA GLY A 76 -11.24 -11.94 4.80
C GLY A 76 -12.20 -11.43 3.73
N VAL A 77 -11.67 -10.98 2.58
CA VAL A 77 -12.51 -10.50 1.47
C VAL A 77 -13.23 -11.66 0.78
N GLY A 78 -12.57 -12.81 0.60
CA GLY A 78 -13.21 -14.00 0.04
C GLY A 78 -14.37 -14.50 0.90
N ALA A 79 -14.16 -14.66 2.22
CA ALA A 79 -15.19 -15.06 3.17
C ALA A 79 -16.33 -14.03 3.26
N ALA A 80 -16.00 -12.75 3.32
CA ALA A 80 -17.00 -11.68 3.30
C ALA A 80 -17.86 -11.71 2.03
N THR A 81 -17.23 -11.90 0.86
CA THR A 81 -17.95 -11.99 -0.42
C THR A 81 -18.86 -13.21 -0.45
N ALA A 82 -18.43 -14.35 0.11
CA ALA A 82 -19.25 -15.56 0.22
C ALA A 82 -20.48 -15.34 1.13
N VAL A 83 -20.29 -14.72 2.29
CA VAL A 83 -21.38 -14.40 3.24
C VAL A 83 -22.36 -13.40 2.62
N LEU A 84 -21.86 -12.37 1.94
CA LEU A 84 -22.70 -11.37 1.27
C LEU A 84 -23.46 -11.95 0.08
N ALA A 85 -22.88 -12.93 -0.62
CA ALA A 85 -23.58 -13.66 -1.67
C ALA A 85 -24.80 -14.43 -1.14
N PHE A 86 -24.79 -14.88 0.11
CA PHE A 86 -25.94 -15.54 0.75
C PHE A 86 -27.11 -14.57 0.98
N LEU A 87 -26.82 -13.30 1.25
CA LEU A 87 -27.81 -12.25 1.46
C LEU A 87 -28.41 -11.71 0.16
N GLY A 88 -27.81 -12.02 -0.99
CA GLY A 88 -28.22 -11.48 -2.29
C GLY A 88 -28.23 -9.95 -2.28
N PHE A 89 -29.25 -9.34 -2.89
CA PHE A 89 -29.38 -7.89 -3.04
C PHE A 89 -29.10 -7.08 -1.75
N TRP A 90 -29.53 -7.57 -0.58
CA TRP A 90 -29.29 -6.92 0.71
C TRP A 90 -27.80 -6.80 1.08
N GLY A 91 -26.96 -7.69 0.55
CA GLY A 91 -25.52 -7.66 0.73
C GLY A 91 -24.87 -6.38 0.21
N LEU A 92 -25.47 -5.68 -0.75
CA LEU A 92 -24.89 -4.45 -1.31
C LEU A 92 -24.88 -3.29 -0.31
N PHE A 93 -25.90 -3.23 0.56
CA PHE A 93 -25.96 -2.25 1.66
C PHE A 93 -25.02 -2.61 2.82
N VAL A 94 -24.77 -3.91 3.02
CA VAL A 94 -23.91 -4.42 4.10
C VAL A 94 -22.42 -4.40 3.70
N ALA A 95 -22.11 -4.47 2.40
CA ALA A 95 -20.75 -4.51 1.88
C ALA A 95 -19.85 -3.35 2.36
N PRO A 96 -20.29 -2.07 2.39
CA PRO A 96 -19.48 -0.97 2.93
C PRO A 96 -19.14 -1.13 4.42
N VAL A 97 -20.09 -1.61 5.22
CA VAL A 97 -19.90 -1.84 6.66
C VAL A 97 -18.88 -2.96 6.87
N VAL A 98 -19.00 -4.04 6.11
CA VAL A 98 -18.08 -5.18 6.14
C VAL A 98 -16.67 -4.77 5.70
N GLY A 99 -16.54 -3.97 4.62
CA GLY A 99 -15.25 -3.44 4.20
C GLY A 99 -14.60 -2.54 5.24
N GLY A 100 -15.41 -1.76 5.98
CA GLY A 100 -14.96 -0.99 7.13
C GLY A 100 -14.40 -1.84 8.27
N GLY A 101 -15.06 -2.96 8.57
CA GLY A 101 -14.62 -3.95 9.57
C GLY A 101 -13.36 -4.69 9.15
N LEU A 102 -13.30 -5.18 7.91
CA LEU A 102 -12.12 -5.83 7.34
C LEU A 102 -10.89 -4.92 7.36
N ALA A 103 -11.06 -3.62 7.09
CA ALA A 103 -9.97 -2.66 7.18
C ALA A 103 -9.40 -2.51 8.60
N GLU A 104 -10.21 -2.69 9.65
CA GLU A 104 -9.74 -2.70 11.04
C GLU A 104 -9.00 -4.00 11.37
N ILE A 105 -9.53 -5.15 10.93
CA ILE A 105 -8.90 -6.46 11.10
C ILE A 105 -7.51 -6.49 10.44
N VAL A 106 -7.40 -6.02 9.20
CA VAL A 106 -6.11 -5.92 8.48
C VAL A 106 -5.16 -4.97 9.21
N ARG A 107 -5.66 -3.84 9.75
CA ARG A 107 -4.82 -2.91 10.54
C ARG A 107 -4.31 -3.52 11.84
N TRP A 108 -5.16 -4.30 12.51
CA TRP A 108 -4.78 -5.02 13.73
C TRP A 108 -3.74 -6.11 13.43
N ALA A 109 -3.93 -6.86 12.34
CA ALA A 109 -3.00 -7.90 11.89
C ALA A 109 -1.60 -7.35 11.54
N VAL A 110 -1.51 -6.14 10.97
CA VAL A 110 -0.23 -5.51 10.56
C VAL A 110 0.35 -4.59 11.66
N ARG A 111 -0.08 -4.73 12.92
CA ARG A 111 0.45 -4.00 14.09
C ARG A 111 0.57 -2.47 13.89
N ARG A 112 -0.36 -1.84 13.16
CA ARG A 112 -0.37 -0.38 12.86
C ARG A 112 0.91 0.17 12.20
N ARG A 113 1.76 -0.64 11.55
CA ARG A 113 2.95 -0.12 10.84
C ARG A 113 2.54 0.75 9.63
N ARG A 114 3.10 1.95 9.52
CA ARG A 114 2.77 2.95 8.49
C ARG A 114 3.65 2.74 7.26
N SER A 115 3.18 2.06 6.22
CA SER A 115 3.88 1.98 4.93
C SER A 115 3.02 2.48 3.76
N ARG A 116 3.63 3.15 2.77
CA ARG A 116 2.91 3.63 1.58
C ARG A 116 2.39 2.51 0.68
N ARG A 117 2.94 1.29 0.80
CA ARG A 117 2.59 0.12 -0.03
C ARG A 117 1.51 -0.77 0.58
N LEU A 118 1.24 -0.63 1.88
CA LEU A 118 0.21 -1.37 2.62
C LEU A 118 -1.18 -1.38 1.95
N PRO A 119 -1.76 -0.25 1.51
CA PRO A 119 -3.07 -0.26 0.86
C PRO A 119 -3.06 -0.98 -0.50
N LEU A 120 -1.96 -0.91 -1.25
CA LEU A 120 -1.82 -1.61 -2.53
C LEU A 120 -1.80 -3.13 -2.34
N ILE A 121 -1.08 -3.62 -1.34
CA ILE A 121 -0.98 -5.07 -1.06
C ILE A 121 -2.32 -5.61 -0.53
N ALA A 122 -3.00 -4.84 0.32
CA ALA A 122 -4.32 -5.21 0.82
C ALA A 122 -5.33 -5.31 -0.32
N ILE A 123 -5.30 -4.38 -1.29
CA ILE A 123 -6.12 -4.48 -2.50
C ILE A 123 -5.76 -5.72 -3.30
N LEU A 124 -4.48 -5.95 -3.58
CA LEU A 124 -4.03 -7.12 -4.36
C LEU A 124 -4.49 -8.43 -3.71
N GLY A 125 -4.34 -8.56 -2.39
CA GLY A 125 -4.84 -9.70 -1.63
C GLY A 125 -6.35 -9.82 -1.68
N GLY A 126 -7.08 -8.72 -1.49
CA GLY A 126 -8.54 -8.71 -1.57
C GLY A 126 -9.06 -9.05 -2.96
N THR A 127 -8.45 -8.54 -4.03
CA THR A 127 -8.79 -8.91 -5.41
C THR A 127 -8.53 -10.38 -5.67
N ALA A 128 -7.41 -10.93 -5.17
CA ALA A 128 -7.13 -12.36 -5.28
C ALA A 128 -8.20 -13.20 -4.54
N GLY A 129 -8.68 -12.73 -3.38
CA GLY A 129 -9.79 -13.35 -2.65
C GLY A 129 -11.10 -13.37 -3.44
N VAL A 130 -11.47 -12.25 -4.08
CA VAL A 130 -12.66 -12.19 -4.95
C VAL A 130 -12.51 -13.10 -6.17
N ILE A 131 -11.33 -13.10 -6.80
CA ILE A 131 -11.03 -13.96 -7.95
C ILE A 131 -11.11 -15.43 -7.57
N LEU A 132 -10.54 -15.83 -6.42
CA LEU A 132 -10.61 -17.20 -5.95
C LEU A 132 -12.05 -17.61 -5.66
N TYR A 133 -12.85 -16.75 -5.03
CA TYR A 133 -14.28 -17.02 -4.79
C TYR A 133 -15.06 -17.17 -6.11
N LEU A 134 -14.85 -16.28 -7.07
CA LEU A 134 -15.45 -16.36 -8.40
C LEU A 134 -15.04 -17.64 -9.12
N MET A 135 -13.77 -18.02 -9.04
CA MET A 135 -13.26 -19.26 -9.63
C MET A 135 -13.94 -20.48 -9.01
N ILE A 136 -14.10 -20.53 -7.68
CA ILE A 136 -14.73 -21.68 -6.99
C ILE A 136 -16.23 -21.76 -7.28
N THR A 137 -16.92 -20.64 -7.45
CA THR A 137 -18.40 -20.62 -7.53
C THR A 137 -18.93 -20.52 -8.96
N VAL A 138 -18.31 -19.71 -9.82
CA VAL A 138 -18.80 -19.41 -11.17
C VAL A 138 -18.28 -20.44 -12.18
N LEU A 139 -17.02 -20.88 -12.07
CA LEU A 139 -16.44 -21.86 -13.00
C LEU A 139 -17.22 -23.19 -13.04
N PRO A 140 -17.55 -23.86 -11.93
CA PRO A 140 -18.31 -25.12 -11.99
C PRO A 140 -19.74 -24.90 -12.47
N TYR A 141 -20.35 -23.75 -12.18
CA TYR A 141 -21.69 -23.42 -12.67
C TYR A 141 -21.69 -23.17 -14.18
N ALA A 142 -20.67 -22.46 -14.69
CA ALA A 142 -20.46 -22.22 -16.12
C ALA A 142 -20.12 -23.52 -16.87
N LEU A 143 -19.29 -24.39 -16.30
CA LEU A 143 -18.99 -25.71 -16.87
C LEU A 143 -20.24 -26.59 -16.90
N TYR A 144 -21.00 -26.67 -15.80
CA TYR A 144 -22.26 -27.41 -15.76
C TYR A 144 -23.22 -26.93 -16.87
N PHE A 145 -23.36 -25.62 -17.02
CA PHE A 145 -24.19 -25.02 -18.06
C PHE A 145 -23.70 -25.34 -19.48
N PHE A 146 -22.38 -25.28 -19.70
CA PHE A 146 -21.75 -25.59 -20.99
C PHE A 146 -21.91 -27.08 -21.36
N PHE A 147 -21.69 -27.99 -20.40
CA PHE A 147 -21.82 -29.44 -20.62
C PHE A 147 -23.28 -29.93 -20.66
N SER A 148 -24.22 -29.27 -19.98
CA SER A 148 -25.63 -29.66 -19.99
C SER A 148 -26.38 -29.27 -21.27
N GLY A 149 -25.72 -28.55 -22.20
CA GLY A 149 -26.26 -28.27 -23.53
C GLY A 149 -27.57 -27.46 -23.54
N ASN A 150 -27.77 -26.57 -22.56
CA ASN A 150 -29.02 -25.80 -22.44
C ASN A 150 -28.80 -24.31 -22.77
N PRO A 151 -28.59 -23.91 -24.05
CA PRO A 151 -28.20 -22.57 -24.46
C PRO A 151 -29.36 -21.55 -24.43
N GLY A 152 -30.29 -21.69 -23.50
CA GLY A 152 -31.39 -20.73 -23.32
C GLY A 152 -30.91 -19.41 -22.72
N VAL A 153 -31.54 -18.30 -23.13
CA VAL A 153 -31.35 -16.93 -22.58
C VAL A 153 -31.41 -16.88 -21.05
N ILE A 154 -32.18 -17.77 -20.43
CA ILE A 154 -32.36 -17.87 -18.97
C ILE A 154 -31.08 -18.36 -18.28
N GLY A 155 -30.31 -19.26 -18.92
CA GLY A 155 -29.10 -19.81 -18.35
C GLY A 155 -27.86 -18.92 -18.53
N LEU A 156 -27.78 -18.18 -19.64
CA LEU A 156 -26.80 -17.09 -19.76
C LEU A 156 -27.09 -15.98 -18.74
N GLY A 157 -28.37 -15.64 -18.54
CA GLY A 157 -28.79 -14.69 -17.52
C GLY A 157 -28.41 -15.09 -16.09
N SER A 158 -28.54 -16.38 -15.74
CA SER A 158 -28.17 -16.86 -14.39
C SER A 158 -26.66 -16.86 -14.15
N VAL A 159 -25.84 -17.16 -15.17
CA VAL A 159 -24.38 -17.07 -15.08
C VAL A 159 -23.93 -15.61 -14.92
N LEU A 160 -24.51 -14.70 -15.71
CA LEU A 160 -24.23 -13.26 -15.62
C LEU A 160 -24.60 -12.68 -14.25
N LEU A 161 -25.79 -13.00 -13.72
CA LEU A 161 -26.22 -12.56 -12.40
C LEU A 161 -25.33 -13.10 -11.28
N LYS A 162 -24.89 -14.35 -11.38
CA LYS A 162 -23.95 -14.95 -10.42
C LYS A 162 -22.54 -14.33 -10.48
N PHE A 163 -22.16 -13.73 -11.61
CA PHE A 163 -20.89 -13.03 -11.76
C PHE A 163 -20.97 -11.56 -11.32
N ALA A 164 -22.07 -10.89 -11.64
CA ALA A 164 -22.28 -9.47 -11.37
C ALA A 164 -22.31 -9.16 -9.86
N TRP A 165 -22.98 -9.99 -9.06
CA TRP A 165 -23.14 -9.77 -7.62
C TRP A 165 -21.80 -9.80 -6.84
N PRO A 166 -20.98 -10.87 -6.94
CA PRO A 166 -19.70 -10.93 -6.24
C PRO A 166 -18.73 -9.84 -6.67
N LEU A 167 -18.74 -9.46 -7.96
CA LEU A 167 -17.95 -8.32 -8.43
C LEU A 167 -18.40 -7.01 -7.79
N GLY A 168 -19.72 -6.79 -7.69
CA GLY A 168 -20.28 -5.63 -7.01
C GLY A 168 -19.85 -5.55 -5.54
N TYR A 169 -19.99 -6.64 -4.80
CA TYR A 169 -19.56 -6.69 -3.39
C TYR A 169 -18.05 -6.50 -3.24
N GLY A 170 -17.26 -7.20 -4.05
CA GLY A 170 -15.80 -7.10 -4.04
C GLY A 170 -15.32 -5.68 -4.31
N ALA A 171 -15.89 -5.01 -5.33
CA ALA A 171 -15.56 -3.63 -5.66
C ALA A 171 -15.89 -2.66 -4.51
N LEU A 172 -17.04 -2.83 -3.85
CA LEU A 172 -17.44 -1.99 -2.71
C LEU A 172 -16.55 -2.20 -1.48
N ILE A 173 -16.23 -3.46 -1.15
CA ILE A 173 -15.34 -3.81 -0.03
C ILE A 173 -13.93 -3.26 -0.28
N LEU A 174 -13.39 -3.45 -1.49
CA LEU A 174 -12.06 -2.96 -1.86
C LEU A 174 -12.01 -1.43 -1.86
N SER A 175 -13.05 -0.76 -2.37
CA SER A 175 -13.15 0.69 -2.37
C SER A 175 -13.15 1.26 -0.95
N THR A 176 -14.03 0.75 -0.08
CA THR A 176 -14.10 1.19 1.32
C THR A 176 -12.82 0.90 2.10
N MET A 177 -12.21 -0.25 1.88
CA MET A 177 -10.91 -0.61 2.47
C MET A 177 -9.80 0.35 2.00
N TYR A 178 -9.75 0.68 0.70
CA TYR A 178 -8.78 1.63 0.16
C TYR A 178 -8.91 3.02 0.76
N TYR A 179 -10.13 3.57 0.82
CA TYR A 179 -10.37 4.90 1.37
C TYR A 179 -10.02 4.98 2.85
N ARG A 180 -10.38 3.97 3.66
CA ARG A 180 -10.00 3.93 5.09
C ARG A 180 -8.50 3.83 5.31
N LEU A 181 -7.79 3.06 4.48
CA LEU A 181 -6.33 2.91 4.61
C LEU A 181 -5.57 4.15 4.08
N LYS A 182 -6.09 4.82 3.05
CA LYS A 182 -5.47 6.02 2.44
C LYS A 182 -5.80 7.32 3.17
N GLY A 183 -6.97 7.40 3.80
CA GLY A 183 -7.51 8.63 4.42
C GLY A 183 -6.72 9.17 5.62
N LEU A 184 -5.84 8.38 6.25
CA LEU A 184 -5.07 8.79 7.44
C LEU A 184 -3.70 9.41 7.11
N ARG A 185 -3.67 10.25 6.07
CA ARG A 185 -2.53 11.14 5.79
C ARG A 185 -2.58 12.34 6.75
N PHE A 186 -2.11 12.14 7.98
CA PHE A 186 -1.55 13.21 8.81
C PHE A 186 -0.13 13.53 8.33
#